data_AF-A0A3G2G4H2-F1
#
_entry.id   AF-A0A3G2G4H2-F1
#
_cell.length_a   1.000
_cell.length_b   1.000
_cell.length_c   1.000
_cell.angle_alpha   90.00
_cell.angle_beta   90.00
_cell.angle_gamma   90.00
#
_symmetry.space_group_name_H-M   'P 1'
#
loop_
_entity.id
_entity.type
_entity.pdbx_description
1 polymer ?
#
loop_
_entity_poly.entity_id
_entity_poly.type
_entity_poly.pdbx_seq_one_letter_code
_entity_poly.pdbx_strand_id
1 'polypeptide(L)' 'MLVQELKQKGVKSVIMNGIEYFDVADIKENHPDLKIDIKKILIVGRKSYIIAEYIEQLTDFDKVMKSLFNVKN' A
#
# COMPACT_ATOMS: atom_id res chain seq x y z
N MET A 1 -0.88 -4.79 -14.07
CA MET A 1 -1.24 -3.38 -14.34
C MET A 1 -1.67 -2.71 -13.03
N LEU A 2 -0.87 -2.85 -11.97
CA LEU A 2 -1.31 -2.50 -10.62
C LEU A 2 -1.54 -0.99 -10.44
N VAL A 3 -0.77 -0.16 -11.13
CA VAL A 3 -0.93 1.31 -11.16
C VAL A 3 -2.36 1.72 -11.57
N GLN A 4 -2.94 1.06 -12.58
CA GLN A 4 -4.29 1.39 -13.05
C GLN A 4 -5.34 0.96 -12.03
N GLU A 5 -5.16 -0.17 -11.36
CA GLU A 5 -6.06 -0.64 -10.30
C GLU A 5 -6.05 0.31 -9.09
N LEU A 6 -4.87 0.80 -8.70
CA LEU A 6 -4.73 1.79 -7.62
C LEU A 6 -5.42 3.10 -7.96
N LYS A 7 -5.30 3.55 -9.23
CA LYS A 7 -6.01 4.73 -9.72
C LYS A 7 -7.52 4.54 -9.76
N GLN A 8 -8.00 3.36 -10.20
CA GLN A 8 -9.43 3.05 -10.19
C GLN A 8 -10.00 2.96 -8.78
N LYS A 9 -9.19 2.48 -7.82
CA LYS A 9 -9.54 2.47 -6.38
C LYS A 9 -9.57 3.85 -5.75
N GLY A 10 -9.04 4.88 -6.44
CA GLY A 10 -9.01 6.25 -5.93
C GLY A 10 -7.87 6.53 -4.93
N VAL A 11 -6.83 5.68 -4.93
CA VAL A 11 -5.67 5.85 -4.04
C VAL A 11 -4.98 7.17 -4.34
N LYS A 12 -4.71 7.97 -3.30
CA LYS A 12 -3.96 9.21 -3.45
C LYS A 12 -2.55 8.94 -3.96
N SER A 13 -2.18 9.59 -5.05
CA SER A 13 -0.86 9.52 -5.66
C SER A 13 -0.24 10.90 -5.89
N VAL A 14 1.08 10.94 -5.94
CA VAL A 14 1.90 12.11 -6.21
C VAL A 14 3.03 11.72 -7.15
N ILE A 15 3.34 12.58 -8.12
CA ILE A 15 4.47 12.36 -9.03
C ILE A 15 5.68 13.12 -8.48
N MET A 16 6.75 12.40 -8.17
CA MET A 16 8.01 12.95 -7.66
C MET A 16 9.15 12.46 -8.54
N ASN A 17 9.95 13.37 -9.11
CA ASN A 17 11.05 13.05 -10.04
C ASN A 17 10.60 12.17 -11.24
N GLY A 18 9.39 12.38 -11.74
CA GLY A 18 8.83 11.60 -12.85
C GLY A 18 8.37 10.19 -12.49
N ILE A 19 8.46 9.81 -11.22
CA ILE A 19 7.98 8.52 -10.69
C ILE A 19 6.69 8.77 -9.90
N GLU A 20 5.69 7.94 -10.11
CA GLU A 20 4.42 8.01 -9.39
C GLU A 20 4.51 7.23 -8.07
N TYR A 21 4.24 7.95 -6.98
CA TYR A 21 4.20 7.42 -5.63
C TYR A 21 2.76 7.48 -5.11
N PHE A 22 2.40 6.54 -4.27
CA PHE A 22 1.10 6.41 -3.64
C PHE A 22 1.22 6.64 -2.13
N ASP A 23 0.22 7.27 -1.53
CA ASP A 23 0.19 7.56 -0.10
C ASP A 23 -0.09 6.28 0.70
N VAL A 24 0.86 5.91 1.56
CA VAL A 24 0.80 4.69 2.36
C VAL A 24 -0.33 4.72 3.38
N ALA A 25 -0.61 5.89 3.97
CA ALA A 25 -1.67 6.01 4.97
C ALA A 25 -3.03 5.75 4.31
N ASP A 26 -3.24 6.35 3.14
CA ASP A 26 -4.44 6.18 2.34
C ASP A 26 -4.66 4.72 1.93
N ILE A 27 -3.59 4.01 1.51
CA ILE A 27 -3.65 2.57 1.21
C ILE A 27 -4.05 1.77 2.44
N LYS A 28 -3.43 2.01 3.60
CA LYS A 28 -3.71 1.24 4.82
C LYS A 28 -5.11 1.48 5.37
N GLU A 29 -5.62 2.69 5.27
CA GLU A 29 -6.93 3.07 5.81
C GLU A 29 -8.09 2.71 4.85
N ASN A 30 -7.93 2.96 3.55
CA ASN A 30 -9.01 2.81 2.57
C ASN A 30 -8.93 1.49 1.77
N HIS A 31 -7.76 0.86 1.71
CA HIS A 31 -7.51 -0.34 0.90
C HIS A 31 -6.82 -1.44 1.70
N PRO A 32 -7.48 -1.99 2.73
CA PRO A 32 -6.91 -3.02 3.59
C PRO A 32 -6.63 -4.34 2.84
N ASP A 33 -7.11 -4.48 1.61
CA ASP A 33 -6.83 -5.55 0.64
C ASP A 33 -5.46 -5.44 -0.04
N LEU A 34 -4.76 -4.32 0.14
CA LEU A 34 -3.42 -4.11 -0.40
C LEU A 34 -2.37 -4.32 0.70
N LYS A 35 -1.25 -4.90 0.28
CA LYS A 35 -0.02 -5.09 1.04
C LYS A 35 1.03 -4.16 0.46
N ILE A 36 1.87 -3.60 1.33
CA ILE A 36 2.98 -2.75 0.91
C ILE A 36 4.26 -3.23 1.56
N ASP A 37 5.38 -3.13 0.84
CA ASP A 37 6.69 -3.38 1.42
C ASP A 37 7.13 -2.17 2.24
N ILE A 38 7.05 -2.31 3.57
CA ILE A 38 7.46 -1.26 4.51
C ILE A 38 8.94 -0.87 4.38
N LYS A 39 9.80 -1.76 3.86
CA LYS A 39 11.22 -1.47 3.66
C LYS A 39 11.47 -0.56 2.46
N LYS A 40 10.50 -0.45 1.57
CA LYS A 40 10.55 0.36 0.34
C LYS A 40 9.73 1.64 0.44
N ILE A 41 9.21 1.97 1.63
CA ILE A 41 8.51 3.22 1.87
C ILE A 41 9.50 4.37 1.86
N LEU A 42 9.20 5.37 1.05
CA LEU A 42 9.86 6.66 1.06
C LEU A 42 9.13 7.60 2.03
N ILE A 43 9.82 8.03 3.08
CA ILE A 43 9.28 9.03 4.00
C ILE A 43 9.75 10.40 3.56
N VAL A 44 8.82 11.25 3.14
CA VAL A 44 9.12 12.64 2.77
C VAL A 44 8.39 13.57 3.74
N GLY A 45 9.19 14.24 4.59
CA GLY A 45 8.66 15.09 5.66
C GLY A 45 7.93 14.28 6.72
N ARG A 46 6.59 14.40 6.76
CA ARG A 46 5.70 13.67 7.69
C ARG A 46 4.80 12.65 7.00
N LYS A 47 4.95 12.46 5.69
CA LYS A 47 4.12 11.56 4.88
C LYS A 47 4.93 10.39 4.36
N SER A 48 4.27 9.26 4.22
CA SER A 48 4.85 8.00 3.75
C SER A 48 4.34 7.71 2.34
N TYR A 49 5.25 7.45 1.44
CA TYR A 49 5.01 7.27 0.02
C TYR A 49 5.61 5.96 -0.46
N ILE A 50 4.98 5.30 -1.44
CA ILE A 50 5.50 4.05 -2.00
C ILE A 50 5.18 3.97 -3.49
N ILE A 51 6.08 3.41 -4.30
CA ILE A 51 5.79 3.19 -5.72
C ILE A 51 4.90 1.96 -5.90
N ALA A 52 4.10 1.95 -6.97
CA ALA A 52 3.19 0.84 -7.25
C ALA A 52 3.90 -0.51 -7.39
N GLU A 53 5.17 -0.55 -7.80
CA GLU A 53 5.93 -1.79 -7.92
C GLU A 53 6.15 -2.52 -6.60
N TYR A 54 6.02 -1.83 -5.47
CA TYR A 54 6.15 -2.41 -4.12
C TYR A 54 4.82 -2.51 -3.37
N ILE A 55 3.72 -2.34 -4.10
CA ILE A 55 2.37 -2.63 -3.63
C ILE A 55 2.00 -3.99 -4.20
N GLU A 56 1.40 -4.84 -3.37
CA GLU A 56 0.93 -6.16 -3.75
C GLU A 56 -0.50 -6.33 -3.27
N GLN A 57 -1.28 -7.19 -3.92
CA GLN A 57 -2.58 -7.58 -3.39
C GLN A 57 -2.39 -8.58 -2.25
N LEU A 58 -3.17 -8.46 -1.18
CA LEU A 58 -3.22 -9.49 -0.16
C LEU A 58 -3.82 -10.75 -0.75
N THR A 59 -3.03 -11.81 -0.72
CA THR A 59 -3.50 -13.14 -1.07
C THR A 59 -4.39 -13.69 0.05
N ASP A 60 -5.19 -14.71 -0.25
CA ASP A 60 -5.97 -15.40 0.78
C ASP A 60 -5.09 -15.99 1.88
N PHE A 61 -3.84 -16.35 1.55
CA PHE A 61 -2.83 -16.74 2.54
C PHE A 61 -2.50 -15.60 3.50
N ASP A 62 -2.24 -14.38 2.99
CA ASP A 62 -2.00 -13.22 3.86
C ASP A 62 -3.21 -12.87 4.74
N LYS A 63 -4.44 -13.05 4.22
CA LYS A 63 -5.67 -12.83 5.01
C LYS A 63 -5.80 -13.84 6.15
N VAL A 64 -5.55 -15.11 5.87
CA VAL A 64 -5.53 -16.18 6.89
C VAL A 64 -4.44 -15.91 7.93
N MET A 65 -3.24 -15.51 7.49
CA MET A 65 -2.13 -15.19 8.38
C MET A 65 -2.44 -13.97 9.26
N LYS A 66 -3.02 -12.90 8.70
CA LYS A 66 -3.54 -11.76 9.48
C LYS A 66 -4.57 -12.20 10.52
N SER A 67 -5.50 -13.08 10.16
CA SER A 67 -6.52 -13.58 11.08
C SER A 67 -5.91 -14.40 12.23
N LEU A 68 -4.95 -15.26 11.92
CA LEU A 68 -4.24 -16.10 12.90
C LEU A 68 -3.34 -15.27 13.83
N PHE A 69 -2.72 -14.19 13.34
CA PHE A 69 -1.90 -13.28 14.16
C PHE A 69 -2.71 -12.19 14.88
N ASN A 70 -4.02 -12.09 14.62
CA ASN A 70 -4.92 -11.20 15.35
C ASN A 70 -5.51 -11.84 16.62
N VAL A 71 -4.89 -12.92 17.12
CA VAL A 71 -5.19 -13.49 18.44
C VAL A 71 -4.77 -12.46 19.49
N LYS A 72 -5.76 -11.65 19.90
CA LYS A 72 -5.72 -10.77 21.06
C LYS A 72 -5.38 -11.58 22.30
N ASN A 73 -4.29 -11.21 22.97
CA ASN A 73 -4.19 -11.29 24.42
C ASN A 73 -5.20 -10.34 25.07
#